data_AF-A0A935M3L8-F1
#
_entry.id   AF-A0A935M3L8-F1
#
_cell.length_a   1.000
_cell.length_b   1.000
_cell.length_c   1.000
_cell.angle_alpha   90.00
_cell.angle_beta   90.00
_cell.angle_gamma   90.00
#
_symmetry.space_group_name_H-M   'P 1'
#
loop_
_entity.id
_entity.type
_entity.pdbx_description
1 polymer ?
#
loop_
_entity_poly.entity_id
_entity_poly.type
_entity_poly.pdbx_seq_one_letter_code
_entity_poly.pdbx_strand_id
1 'polypeptide(L)'
;MRTRIPLPLLKAAASESAEAEGRVVELFRNRAELKKAHSALQHEMHRLTDRLKQQEGATARVQEALETLEKRLASPETAYPALVFYQLRGLWQTGRRIVEQLAAELARQYEERERRLHLAENNRRLFARRAALQAQLQDAEREAADARQRAVGLTAQRARLTRFWQYFRRRCVEHALHAVGEAVAAADGRLSAARSAFDTLADEGAREFPGLSIEARRSINLAAIGCAEVLCQRLAGTPLVALARAAVSCREVTDAYGDRAECERLMAAIAAGQLALEPRPQVPGEVRKRSDQLRTVARYRSQEDAVPTAASLDSRKDGATGVPNVLAEDTWDLFRVLLS
;
A
#
# COMPACT_ATOMS: atom_id res chain seq x y z
N MET A 1 79.94 -16.05 -22.74
CA MET A 1 78.80 -16.58 -23.51
C MET A 1 77.51 -16.31 -22.72
N ARG A 2 76.74 -15.26 -23.06
CA ARG A 2 75.39 -15.04 -22.52
C ARG A 2 74.40 -15.48 -23.59
N THR A 3 73.81 -16.65 -23.42
CA THR A 3 72.74 -17.19 -24.25
C THR A 3 71.56 -16.22 -24.23
N ARG A 4 71.39 -15.46 -25.32
CA ARG A 4 70.17 -14.66 -25.55
C ARG A 4 69.04 -15.63 -25.85
N ILE A 5 68.15 -15.80 -24.88
CA ILE A 5 66.88 -16.49 -25.09
C ILE A 5 66.12 -15.74 -26.20
N PRO A 6 65.60 -16.42 -27.23
CA PRO A 6 64.85 -15.78 -28.30
C PRO A 6 63.61 -15.05 -27.74
N LEU A 7 63.49 -13.76 -28.04
CA LEU A 7 62.32 -12.91 -27.75
C LEU A 7 60.94 -13.53 -28.05
N PRO A 8 60.72 -14.38 -29.07
CA PRO A 8 59.42 -15.03 -29.27
C PRO A 8 59.03 -16.02 -28.16
N LEU A 9 59.98 -16.67 -27.49
CA LEU A 9 59.69 -17.58 -26.36
C LEU A 9 59.29 -16.84 -25.08
N LEU A 10 59.83 -15.64 -24.86
CA LEU A 10 59.45 -14.77 -23.75
C LEU A 10 58.05 -14.17 -23.91
N LYS A 11 57.63 -13.88 -25.16
CA LYS A 11 56.26 -13.43 -25.45
C LYS A 11 55.22 -14.53 -25.27
N ALA A 12 55.54 -15.77 -25.68
CA ALA A 12 54.67 -16.93 -25.46
C ALA A 12 54.53 -17.29 -23.97
N ALA A 13 55.64 -17.25 -23.21
CA ALA A 13 55.59 -17.46 -21.76
C ALA A 13 54.83 -16.34 -21.02
N ALA A 14 54.93 -15.09 -21.48
CA ALA A 14 54.18 -13.96 -20.90
C ALA A 14 52.68 -14.04 -21.21
N SER A 15 52.27 -14.52 -22.40
CA SER A 15 50.85 -14.74 -22.71
C SER A 15 50.27 -15.91 -21.93
N GLU A 16 51.00 -17.02 -21.77
CA GLU A 16 50.57 -18.14 -20.92
C GLU A 16 50.43 -17.74 -19.44
N SER A 17 51.33 -16.89 -18.94
CA SER A 17 51.25 -16.35 -17.57
C SER A 17 50.03 -15.45 -17.38
N ALA A 18 49.72 -14.58 -18.34
CA ALA A 18 48.55 -13.71 -18.29
C ALA A 18 47.23 -14.51 -18.38
N GLU A 19 47.19 -15.58 -19.19
CA GLU A 19 46.06 -16.51 -19.26
C GLU A 19 45.93 -17.37 -18.00
N ALA A 20 47.04 -17.73 -17.35
CA ALA A 20 47.04 -18.40 -16.05
C ALA A 20 46.52 -17.47 -14.94
N GLU A 21 46.93 -16.21 -14.92
CA GLU A 21 46.43 -15.19 -13.99
C GLU A 21 44.93 -14.94 -14.18
N GLY A 22 44.45 -14.83 -15.42
CA GLY A 22 43.02 -14.71 -15.73
C GLY A 22 42.19 -15.89 -15.21
N ARG A 23 42.65 -17.13 -15.43
CA ARG A 23 42.00 -18.34 -14.91
C ARG A 23 41.98 -18.39 -13.38
N VAL A 24 43.04 -17.93 -12.72
CA VAL A 24 43.09 -17.84 -11.26
C VAL A 24 42.07 -16.84 -10.73
N VAL A 25 41.94 -15.66 -11.36
CA VAL A 25 40.92 -14.66 -11.01
C VAL A 25 39.50 -15.23 -11.19
N GLU A 26 39.24 -15.96 -12.26
CA GLU A 26 37.95 -16.65 -12.48
C GLU A 26 37.68 -17.71 -11.41
N LEU A 27 38.66 -18.53 -11.03
CA LEU A 27 38.52 -19.50 -9.95
C LEU A 27 38.22 -18.84 -8.60
N PHE A 28 38.84 -17.68 -8.30
CA PHE A 28 38.54 -16.93 -7.09
C PHE A 28 37.14 -16.32 -7.11
N ARG A 29 36.69 -15.81 -8.27
CA ARG A 29 35.30 -15.33 -8.45
C ARG A 29 34.30 -16.47 -8.27
N ASN A 30 34.53 -17.60 -8.93
CA ASN A 30 33.69 -18.81 -8.80
C ASN A 30 33.66 -19.31 -7.35
N ARG A 31 34.80 -19.33 -6.65
CA ARG A 31 34.87 -19.69 -5.24
C ARG A 31 34.11 -18.69 -4.35
N ALA A 32 34.21 -17.40 -4.62
CA ALA A 32 33.51 -16.36 -3.87
C ALA A 32 31.99 -16.46 -4.07
N GLU A 33 31.54 -16.67 -5.30
CA GLU A 33 30.13 -16.89 -5.64
C GLU A 33 29.60 -18.18 -5.01
N LEU A 34 30.36 -19.28 -5.07
CA LEU A 34 29.99 -20.54 -4.42
C LEU A 34 29.91 -20.40 -2.89
N LYS A 35 30.85 -19.67 -2.27
CA LYS A 35 30.82 -19.40 -0.82
C LYS A 35 29.59 -18.57 -0.44
N LYS A 36 29.23 -17.57 -1.26
CA LYS A 36 28.04 -16.74 -1.07
C LYS A 36 26.75 -17.56 -1.21
N ALA A 37 26.68 -18.42 -2.23
CA ALA A 37 25.55 -19.34 -2.42
C ALA A 37 25.45 -20.34 -1.25
N HIS A 38 26.58 -20.90 -0.81
CA HIS A 38 26.63 -21.82 0.32
C HIS A 38 26.17 -21.15 1.63
N SER A 39 26.65 -19.94 1.91
CA SER A 39 26.21 -19.19 3.10
C SER A 39 24.72 -18.82 3.02
N ALA A 40 24.24 -18.43 1.83
CA ALA A 40 22.82 -18.16 1.61
C ALA A 40 21.96 -19.41 1.87
N LEU A 41 22.36 -20.56 1.35
CA LEU A 41 21.69 -21.84 1.59
C LEU A 41 21.74 -22.26 3.06
N GLN A 42 22.86 -22.04 3.77
CA GLN A 42 22.94 -22.28 5.20
C GLN A 42 21.96 -21.40 5.99
N HIS A 43 21.86 -20.11 5.66
CA HIS A 43 20.88 -19.22 6.29
C HIS A 43 19.44 -19.65 6.00
N GLU A 44 19.13 -20.08 4.78
CA GLU A 44 17.82 -20.62 4.44
C GLU A 44 17.54 -21.93 5.18
N MET A 45 18.50 -22.83 5.28
CA MET A 45 18.39 -24.08 6.02
C MET A 45 18.09 -23.82 7.50
N HIS A 46 18.80 -22.89 8.14
CA HIS A 46 18.54 -22.49 9.53
C HIS A 46 17.13 -21.89 9.66
N ARG A 47 16.74 -20.96 8.78
CA ARG A 47 15.40 -20.37 8.76
C ARG A 47 14.29 -21.41 8.61
N LEU A 48 14.49 -22.39 7.73
CA LEU A 48 13.53 -23.48 7.51
C LEU A 48 13.48 -24.42 8.72
N THR A 49 14.62 -24.74 9.32
CA THR A 49 14.69 -25.55 10.54
C THR A 49 13.93 -24.87 11.70
N ASP A 50 14.11 -23.57 11.87
CA ASP A 50 13.40 -22.82 12.91
C ASP A 50 11.89 -22.77 12.64
N ARG A 51 11.48 -22.59 11.39
CA ARG A 51 10.06 -22.67 10.98
C ARG A 51 9.48 -24.05 11.24
N LEU A 52 10.22 -25.10 10.93
CA LEU A 52 9.78 -26.48 11.18
C LEU A 52 9.57 -26.72 12.68
N LYS A 53 10.53 -26.33 13.52
CA LYS A 53 10.39 -26.41 14.99
C LYS A 53 9.19 -25.63 15.51
N GLN A 54 8.93 -24.44 14.97
CA GLN A 54 7.75 -23.65 15.33
C GLN A 54 6.46 -24.35 14.93
N GLN A 55 6.42 -24.98 13.74
CA GLN A 55 5.27 -25.75 13.27
C GLN A 55 5.05 -27.00 14.12
N GLU A 56 6.10 -27.78 14.40
CA GLU A 56 6.04 -28.96 15.28
C GLU A 56 5.51 -28.59 16.67
N GLY A 57 6.04 -27.52 17.27
CA GLY A 57 5.55 -27.00 18.55
C GLY A 57 4.13 -26.45 18.50
N ALA A 58 3.66 -25.94 17.36
CA ALA A 58 2.26 -25.58 17.17
C ALA A 58 1.36 -26.82 17.07
N THR A 59 1.78 -27.83 16.31
CA THR A 59 1.07 -29.10 16.14
C THR A 59 0.93 -29.85 17.47
N ALA A 60 2.00 -29.94 18.26
CA ALA A 60 1.96 -30.57 19.58
C ALA A 60 0.93 -29.92 20.52
N ARG A 61 0.86 -28.58 20.53
CA ARG A 61 -0.15 -27.84 21.32
C ARG A 61 -1.58 -28.08 20.85
N VAL A 62 -1.79 -28.25 19.54
CA VAL A 62 -3.12 -28.59 19.00
C VAL A 62 -3.50 -30.02 19.39
N GLN A 63 -2.55 -30.97 19.32
CA GLN A 63 -2.78 -32.35 19.76
C GLN A 63 -3.17 -32.41 21.25
N GLU A 64 -2.41 -31.73 22.12
CA GLU A 64 -2.73 -31.64 23.56
C GLU A 64 -4.12 -31.03 23.82
N ALA A 65 -4.51 -30.00 23.06
CA ALA A 65 -5.84 -29.40 23.16
C ALA A 65 -6.95 -30.36 22.70
N LEU A 66 -6.71 -31.15 21.65
CA LEU A 66 -7.66 -32.16 21.16
C LEU A 66 -7.82 -33.32 22.16
N GLU A 67 -6.72 -33.81 22.73
CA GLU A 67 -6.77 -34.85 23.78
C GLU A 67 -7.53 -34.36 25.02
N THR A 68 -7.33 -33.09 25.40
CA THR A 68 -8.09 -32.46 26.49
C THR A 68 -9.58 -32.37 26.16
N LEU A 69 -9.91 -32.01 24.92
CA LEU A 69 -11.30 -31.96 24.46
C LEU A 69 -11.94 -33.35 24.44
N GLU A 70 -11.23 -34.37 23.94
CA GLU A 70 -11.68 -35.76 23.92
C GLU A 70 -12.03 -36.25 25.33
N LYS A 71 -11.14 -36.02 26.30
CA LYS A 71 -11.39 -36.34 27.72
C LYS A 71 -12.66 -35.65 28.25
N ARG A 72 -12.92 -34.41 27.85
CA ARG A 72 -14.13 -33.68 28.27
C ARG A 72 -15.39 -34.14 27.54
N LEU A 73 -15.28 -34.61 26.30
CA LEU A 73 -16.41 -35.17 25.56
C LEU A 73 -16.77 -36.60 26.01
N ALA A 74 -15.87 -37.29 26.74
CA ALA A 74 -16.11 -38.64 27.24
C ALA A 74 -17.18 -38.74 28.34
N SER A 75 -17.52 -37.63 29.02
CA SER A 75 -18.58 -37.58 30.04
C SER A 75 -19.63 -36.52 29.68
N PRO A 76 -20.94 -36.81 29.81
CA PRO A 76 -21.97 -35.81 29.52
C PRO A 76 -21.84 -34.57 30.42
N GLU A 77 -21.44 -34.72 31.68
CA GLU A 77 -21.33 -33.59 32.62
C GLU A 77 -20.36 -32.51 32.15
N THR A 78 -19.28 -32.90 31.47
CA THR A 78 -18.25 -31.98 30.92
C THR A 78 -18.44 -31.72 29.43
N ALA A 79 -19.12 -32.60 28.70
CA ALA A 79 -19.36 -32.46 27.26
C ALA A 79 -20.32 -31.31 26.94
N TYR A 80 -21.42 -31.17 27.67
CA TYR A 80 -22.42 -30.13 27.42
C TYR A 80 -21.87 -28.70 27.59
N PRO A 81 -21.20 -28.36 28.71
CA PRO A 81 -20.51 -27.08 28.84
C PRO A 81 -19.46 -26.86 27.75
N ALA A 82 -18.77 -27.93 27.31
CA ALA A 82 -17.80 -27.83 26.22
C ALA A 82 -18.43 -27.40 24.90
N LEU A 83 -19.57 -28.00 24.53
CA LEU A 83 -20.29 -27.65 23.32
C LEU A 83 -20.75 -26.19 23.34
N VAL A 84 -21.32 -25.73 24.46
CA VAL A 84 -21.74 -24.33 24.63
C VAL A 84 -20.56 -23.38 24.46
N PHE A 85 -19.42 -23.66 25.12
CA PHE A 85 -18.21 -22.84 25.00
C PHE A 85 -17.75 -22.65 23.55
N TYR A 86 -17.60 -23.74 22.79
CA TYR A 86 -17.13 -23.63 21.40
C TYR A 86 -18.18 -23.02 20.47
N GLN A 87 -19.48 -23.27 20.71
CA GLN A 87 -20.54 -22.62 19.94
C GLN A 87 -20.58 -21.10 20.18
N LEU A 88 -20.38 -20.65 21.42
CA LEU A 88 -20.25 -19.23 21.77
C LEU A 88 -19.04 -18.58 21.08
N ARG A 89 -17.89 -19.27 21.05
CA ARG A 89 -16.72 -18.81 20.29
C ARG A 89 -16.99 -18.77 18.78
N GLY A 90 -17.73 -19.74 18.26
CA GLY A 90 -18.19 -19.76 16.86
C GLY A 90 -19.13 -18.59 16.53
N LEU A 91 -20.02 -18.23 17.46
CA LEU A 91 -20.87 -17.04 17.35
C LEU A 91 -20.02 -15.76 17.29
N TRP A 92 -19.02 -15.62 18.18
CA TRP A 92 -18.06 -14.51 18.15
C TRP A 92 -17.32 -14.40 16.83
N GLN A 93 -16.76 -15.52 16.35
CA GLN A 93 -16.06 -15.58 15.07
C GLN A 93 -16.98 -15.21 13.89
N THR A 94 -18.25 -15.60 13.94
CA THR A 94 -19.23 -15.24 12.91
C THR A 94 -19.45 -13.73 12.86
N GLY A 95 -19.71 -13.09 14.01
CA GLY A 95 -19.87 -11.64 14.06
C GLY A 95 -18.62 -10.90 13.61
N ARG A 96 -17.44 -11.31 14.10
CA ARG A 96 -16.14 -10.79 13.67
C ARG A 96 -15.94 -10.89 12.16
N ARG A 97 -16.17 -12.07 11.58
CA ARG A 97 -16.02 -12.31 10.14
C ARG A 97 -16.92 -11.38 9.32
N ILE A 98 -18.16 -11.13 9.75
CA ILE A 98 -19.08 -10.21 9.06
C ILE A 98 -18.51 -8.77 9.06
N VAL A 99 -18.00 -8.31 10.21
CA VAL A 99 -17.40 -6.98 10.33
C VAL A 99 -16.11 -6.87 9.49
N GLU A 100 -15.25 -7.89 9.53
CA GLU A 100 -14.02 -7.97 8.72
C GLU A 100 -14.31 -7.95 7.22
N GLN A 101 -15.29 -8.74 6.75
CA GLN A 101 -15.70 -8.79 5.36
C GLN A 101 -16.19 -7.42 4.88
N LEU A 102 -17.08 -6.78 5.65
CA LEU A 102 -17.56 -5.44 5.34
C LEU A 102 -16.42 -4.42 5.26
N ALA A 103 -15.53 -4.39 6.25
CA ALA A 103 -14.41 -3.45 6.28
C ALA A 103 -13.46 -3.66 5.08
N ALA A 104 -13.16 -4.91 4.74
CA ALA A 104 -12.32 -5.25 3.59
C ALA A 104 -12.97 -4.88 2.25
N GLU A 105 -14.28 -5.11 2.10
CA GLU A 105 -15.04 -4.72 0.91
C GLU A 105 -15.05 -3.20 0.74
N LEU A 106 -15.34 -2.45 1.80
CA LEU A 106 -15.31 -0.99 1.76
C LEU A 106 -13.89 -0.47 1.49
N ALA A 107 -12.86 -1.03 2.11
CA ALA A 107 -11.47 -0.64 1.85
C ALA A 107 -11.12 -0.79 0.36
N ARG A 108 -11.47 -1.93 -0.27
CA ARG A 108 -11.27 -2.14 -1.71
C ARG A 108 -12.02 -1.12 -2.56
N GLN A 109 -13.28 -0.83 -2.23
CA GLN A 109 -14.10 0.13 -2.98
C GLN A 109 -13.55 1.56 -2.90
N TYR A 110 -13.17 2.02 -1.70
CA TYR A 110 -12.57 3.34 -1.52
C TYR A 110 -11.20 3.42 -2.18
N GLU A 111 -10.38 2.38 -2.07
CA GLU A 111 -9.04 2.37 -2.68
C GLU A 111 -9.14 2.47 -4.20
N GLU A 112 -10.02 1.70 -4.82
CA GLU A 112 -10.25 1.78 -6.25
C GLU A 112 -10.74 3.17 -6.68
N ARG A 113 -11.68 3.76 -5.92
CA ARG A 113 -12.20 5.10 -6.20
C ARG A 113 -11.11 6.17 -6.08
N GLU A 114 -10.36 6.18 -4.99
CA GLU A 114 -9.31 7.18 -4.76
C GLU A 114 -8.13 7.00 -5.73
N ARG A 115 -7.75 5.76 -6.03
CA ARG A 115 -6.72 5.47 -7.04
C ARG A 115 -7.14 5.98 -8.42
N ARG A 116 -8.39 5.76 -8.83
CA ARG A 116 -8.92 6.31 -10.10
C ARG A 116 -8.90 7.83 -10.12
N LEU A 117 -9.29 8.49 -9.03
CA LEU A 117 -9.25 9.95 -8.92
C LEU A 117 -7.81 10.48 -8.97
N HIS A 118 -6.89 9.84 -8.25
CA HIS A 118 -5.48 10.20 -8.21
C HIS A 118 -4.83 10.10 -9.61
N LEU A 119 -5.08 8.99 -10.32
CA LEU A 119 -4.59 8.82 -11.68
C LEU A 119 -5.19 9.86 -12.65
N ALA A 120 -6.49 10.14 -12.54
CA ALA A 120 -7.14 11.15 -13.36
C ALA A 120 -6.56 12.55 -13.11
N GLU A 121 -6.31 12.92 -11.85
CA GLU A 121 -5.70 14.20 -11.49
C GLU A 121 -4.25 14.30 -11.96
N ASN A 122 -3.44 13.26 -11.75
CA ASN A 122 -2.07 13.23 -12.25
C ASN A 122 -2.01 13.35 -13.77
N ASN A 123 -2.86 12.60 -14.48
CA ASN A 123 -2.94 12.67 -15.95
C ASN A 123 -3.35 14.07 -16.42
N ARG A 124 -4.32 14.72 -15.77
CA ARG A 124 -4.72 16.10 -16.07
C ARG A 124 -3.57 17.08 -15.87
N ARG A 125 -2.85 16.97 -14.75
CA ARG A 125 -1.70 17.84 -14.43
C ARG A 125 -0.55 17.64 -15.43
N LEU A 126 -0.19 16.39 -15.73
CA LEU A 126 0.84 16.07 -16.71
C LEU A 126 0.46 16.54 -18.11
N PHE A 127 -0.79 16.33 -18.53
CA PHE A 127 -1.29 16.81 -19.81
C PHE A 127 -1.22 18.34 -19.91
N ALA A 128 -1.68 19.07 -18.89
CA ALA A 128 -1.61 20.54 -18.86
C ALA A 128 -0.17 21.05 -18.92
N ARG A 129 0.75 20.44 -18.14
CA ARG A 129 2.17 20.80 -18.14
C ARG A 129 2.83 20.49 -19.48
N ARG A 130 2.53 19.33 -20.08
CA ARG A 130 3.03 18.95 -21.41
C ARG A 130 2.54 19.92 -22.48
N ALA A 131 1.26 20.29 -22.46
CA ALA A 131 0.70 21.26 -23.40
C ALA A 131 1.38 22.64 -23.27
N ALA A 132 1.63 23.10 -22.04
CA ALA A 132 2.34 24.36 -21.80
C ALA A 132 3.80 24.32 -22.31
N LEU A 133 4.55 23.25 -22.02
CA LEU A 133 5.92 23.09 -22.53
C LEU A 133 5.95 22.95 -24.06
N GLN A 134 4.97 22.25 -24.65
CA GLN A 134 4.86 22.14 -26.10
C GLN A 134 4.61 23.50 -26.77
N ALA A 135 3.76 24.35 -26.17
CA ALA A 135 3.56 25.71 -26.66
C ALA A 135 4.86 26.54 -26.56
N GLN A 136 5.56 26.48 -25.42
CA GLN A 136 6.86 27.15 -25.24
C GLN A 136 7.91 26.69 -26.25
N LEU A 137 7.95 25.39 -26.55
CA LEU A 137 8.86 24.83 -27.55
C LEU A 137 8.55 25.38 -28.95
N GLN A 138 7.27 25.38 -29.34
CA GLN A 138 6.85 25.91 -30.65
C GLN A 138 7.15 27.41 -30.79
N ASP A 139 6.95 28.19 -29.73
CA ASP A 139 7.28 29.62 -29.74
C ASP A 139 8.79 29.85 -29.84
N ALA A 140 9.59 29.10 -29.08
CA ALA A 140 11.06 29.17 -29.17
C ALA A 140 11.59 28.72 -30.55
N GLU A 141 10.97 27.72 -31.17
CA GLU A 141 11.31 27.29 -32.54
C GLU A 141 11.03 28.39 -33.57
N ARG A 142 9.87 29.06 -33.47
CA ARG A 142 9.52 30.19 -34.33
C ARG A 142 10.50 31.36 -34.15
N GLU A 143 10.78 31.74 -32.90
CA GLU A 143 11.72 32.83 -32.61
C GLU A 143 13.14 32.54 -33.13
N ALA A 144 13.63 31.30 -32.97
CA ALA A 144 14.93 30.89 -33.49
C ALA A 144 14.94 30.90 -35.03
N ALA A 145 13.89 30.42 -35.68
CA ALA A 145 13.75 30.48 -37.14
C ALA A 145 13.75 31.92 -37.66
N ASP A 146 12.97 32.82 -37.04
CA ASP A 146 12.87 34.23 -37.42
C ASP A 146 14.18 34.98 -37.20
N ALA A 147 14.90 34.71 -36.11
CA ALA A 147 16.22 35.29 -35.86
C ALA A 147 17.24 34.83 -36.91
N ARG A 148 17.27 33.54 -37.23
CA ARG A 148 18.16 32.97 -38.27
C ARG A 148 17.83 33.52 -39.65
N GLN A 149 16.55 33.64 -40.00
CA GLN A 149 16.12 34.20 -41.28
C GLN A 149 16.53 35.68 -41.42
N ARG A 150 16.39 36.48 -40.36
CA ARG A 150 16.90 37.86 -40.33
C ARG A 150 18.42 37.93 -40.51
N ALA A 151 19.17 37.02 -39.87
CA ALA A 151 20.61 36.93 -40.03
C ALA A 151 21.02 36.63 -41.49
N VAL A 152 20.35 35.66 -42.13
CA VAL A 152 20.55 35.32 -43.55
C VAL A 152 20.25 36.51 -44.45
N GLY A 153 19.13 37.22 -44.21
CA GLY A 153 18.74 38.41 -44.97
C GLY A 153 19.77 39.54 -44.90
N LEU A 154 20.25 39.88 -43.70
CA LEU A 154 21.30 40.90 -43.52
C LEU A 154 22.65 40.46 -44.12
N THR A 155 22.98 39.17 -44.06
CA THR A 155 24.20 38.62 -44.65
C THR A 155 24.17 38.76 -46.17
N ALA A 156 23.04 38.41 -46.80
CA ALA A 156 22.83 38.62 -48.23
C ALA A 156 22.88 40.10 -48.63
N GLN A 157 22.29 40.98 -47.80
CA GLN A 157 22.37 42.43 -48.01
C GLN A 157 23.82 42.93 -47.95
N ARG A 158 24.61 42.47 -46.98
CA ARG A 158 26.03 42.84 -46.85
C ARG A 158 26.84 42.41 -48.06
N ALA A 159 26.58 41.21 -48.59
CA ALA A 159 27.26 40.65 -49.76
C ALA A 159 26.97 41.45 -51.05
N ARG A 160 25.76 42.01 -51.19
CA ARG A 160 25.40 42.87 -52.34
C ARG A 160 26.06 44.24 -52.32
N LEU A 161 26.60 44.68 -51.18
CA LEU A 161 27.25 45.99 -51.03
C LEU A 161 28.76 45.91 -51.37
N THR A 162 29.10 45.91 -52.65
CA THR A 162 30.48 45.72 -53.15
C THR A 162 31.22 47.02 -53.50
N ARG A 163 30.52 48.14 -53.71
CA ARG A 163 31.14 49.39 -54.23
C ARG A 163 31.83 50.19 -53.12
N PHE A 164 32.91 50.91 -53.46
CA PHE A 164 33.74 51.59 -52.45
C PHE A 164 32.99 52.67 -51.66
N TRP A 165 32.08 53.42 -52.30
CA TRP A 165 31.27 54.45 -51.63
C TRP A 165 30.19 53.90 -50.69
N GLN A 166 29.91 52.59 -50.73
CA GLN A 166 28.97 51.94 -49.81
C GLN A 166 29.59 51.67 -48.42
N TYR A 167 30.80 52.15 -48.15
CA TYR A 167 31.55 51.91 -46.90
C TYR A 167 30.71 52.13 -45.63
N PHE A 168 30.07 53.29 -45.47
CA PHE A 168 29.26 53.60 -44.29
C PHE A 168 28.04 52.68 -44.17
N ARG A 169 27.34 52.41 -45.28
CA ARG A 169 26.19 51.51 -45.30
C ARG A 169 26.59 50.07 -44.95
N ARG A 170 27.75 49.61 -45.41
CA ARG A 170 28.32 48.31 -45.04
C ARG A 170 28.59 48.23 -43.54
N ARG A 171 29.19 49.27 -42.96
CA ARG A 171 29.49 49.33 -41.52
C ARG A 171 28.22 49.34 -40.67
N CYS A 172 27.16 50.04 -41.10
CA CYS A 172 25.85 49.95 -40.46
C CYS A 172 25.24 48.54 -40.52
N VAL A 173 25.31 47.87 -41.68
CA VAL A 173 24.83 46.48 -41.83
C VAL A 173 25.68 45.50 -41.01
N GLU A 174 26.99 45.72 -40.89
CA GLU A 174 27.87 44.92 -40.01
C GLU A 174 27.51 45.06 -38.53
N HIS A 175 27.25 46.28 -38.05
CA HIS A 175 26.74 46.49 -36.69
C HIS A 175 25.40 45.79 -36.48
N ALA A 176 24.49 45.87 -37.45
CA ALA A 176 23.21 45.16 -37.39
C ALA A 176 23.38 43.63 -37.41
N LEU A 177 24.35 43.10 -38.16
CA LEU A 177 24.70 41.67 -38.16
C LEU A 177 25.21 41.20 -36.80
N HIS A 178 26.02 41.99 -36.10
CA HIS A 178 26.47 41.65 -34.75
C HIS A 178 25.29 41.55 -33.79
N ALA A 179 24.41 42.55 -33.77
CA ALA A 179 23.22 42.56 -32.92
C ALA A 179 22.26 41.38 -33.24
N VAL A 180 22.08 41.05 -34.52
CA VAL A 180 21.28 39.89 -34.92
C VAL A 180 21.98 38.57 -34.56
N GLY A 181 23.30 38.50 -34.61
CA GLY A 181 24.06 37.34 -34.14
C GLY A 181 23.85 37.04 -32.66
N GLU A 182 23.86 38.07 -31.82
CA GLU A 182 23.49 37.95 -30.39
C GLU A 182 22.04 37.49 -30.21
N ALA A 183 21.12 38.03 -31.00
CA ALA A 183 19.71 37.63 -30.97
C ALA A 183 19.50 36.16 -31.39
N VAL A 184 20.26 35.66 -32.38
CA VAL A 184 20.26 34.25 -32.78
C VAL A 184 20.77 33.37 -31.65
N ALA A 185 21.91 33.72 -31.04
CA ALA A 185 22.46 32.96 -29.92
C ALA A 185 21.49 32.89 -28.73
N ALA A 186 20.82 34.00 -28.41
CA ALA A 186 19.81 34.05 -27.36
C ALA A 186 18.56 33.20 -27.70
N ALA A 187 18.10 33.23 -28.95
CA ALA A 187 16.97 32.41 -29.39
C ALA A 187 17.29 30.90 -29.39
N ASP A 188 18.50 30.53 -29.83
CA ASP A 188 18.98 29.14 -29.79
C ASP A 188 19.14 28.64 -28.36
N GLY A 189 19.60 29.50 -27.44
CA GLY A 189 19.64 29.20 -26.00
C GLY A 189 18.25 28.92 -25.42
N ARG A 190 17.25 29.74 -25.76
CA ARG A 190 15.84 29.53 -25.36
C ARG A 190 15.27 28.24 -25.94
N LEU A 191 15.55 27.94 -27.20
CA LEU A 191 15.14 26.68 -27.83
C LEU A 191 15.76 25.46 -27.14
N SER A 192 17.06 25.51 -26.84
CA SER A 192 17.75 24.44 -26.12
C SER A 192 17.15 24.22 -24.73
N ALA A 193 16.89 25.29 -23.99
CA ALA A 193 16.25 25.22 -22.68
C ALA A 193 14.83 24.63 -22.75
N ALA A 194 14.03 25.04 -23.74
CA ALA A 194 12.68 24.52 -23.94
C ALA A 194 12.69 23.02 -24.28
N ARG A 195 13.64 22.56 -25.11
CA ARG A 195 13.83 21.13 -25.42
C ARG A 195 14.20 20.34 -24.18
N SER A 196 15.20 20.79 -23.43
CA SER A 196 15.62 20.13 -22.19
C SER A 196 14.50 20.05 -21.16
N ALA A 197 13.70 21.10 -21.00
CA ALA A 197 12.53 21.09 -20.11
C ALA A 197 11.46 20.09 -20.56
N PHE A 198 11.22 19.97 -21.86
CA PHE A 198 10.27 19.01 -22.43
C PHE A 198 10.75 17.56 -22.22
N ASP A 199 12.03 17.28 -22.47
CA ASP A 199 12.63 15.96 -22.27
C ASP A 199 12.61 15.55 -20.80
N THR A 200 12.93 16.49 -19.89
CA THR A 200 12.88 16.24 -18.44
C THR A 200 11.48 15.84 -17.98
N LEU A 201 10.42 16.44 -18.55
CA LEU A 201 9.05 16.06 -18.22
C LEU A 201 8.69 14.66 -18.73
N ALA A 202 9.27 14.22 -19.86
CA ALA A 202 9.03 12.88 -20.40
C ALA A 202 9.61 11.79 -19.47
N ASP A 203 10.68 12.11 -18.76
CA ASP A 203 11.33 11.22 -17.78
C ASP A 203 10.65 11.24 -16.39
N GLU A 204 9.79 12.22 -16.11
CA GLU A 204 8.99 12.25 -14.88
C GLU A 204 7.91 11.14 -14.89
N GLY A 205 8.17 10.04 -14.19
CA GLY A 205 7.20 8.96 -14.00
C GLY A 205 5.93 9.40 -13.24
N ALA A 206 4.87 8.60 -13.35
CA ALA A 206 3.64 8.83 -12.61
C ALA A 206 3.89 8.76 -11.10
N ARG A 207 3.34 9.73 -10.34
CA ARG A 207 3.41 9.68 -8.87
C ARG A 207 2.68 8.45 -8.36
N GLU A 208 3.30 7.79 -7.38
CA GLU A 208 2.73 6.63 -6.74
C GLU A 208 1.51 7.03 -5.88
N PHE A 209 0.51 6.15 -5.85
CA PHE A 209 -0.70 6.35 -5.08
C PHE A 209 -0.36 6.27 -3.57
N PRO A 210 -0.66 7.31 -2.78
CA PRO A 210 -0.24 7.38 -1.37
C PRO A 210 -1.03 6.46 -0.42
N GLY A 211 -1.99 5.69 -0.94
CA GLY A 211 -2.90 4.87 -0.14
C GLY A 211 -4.20 5.61 0.20
N LEU A 212 -5.03 4.94 1.01
CA LEU A 212 -6.33 5.46 1.45
C LEU A 212 -6.18 6.76 2.24
N SER A 213 -7.02 7.74 1.94
CA SER A 213 -7.13 8.97 2.72
C SER A 213 -7.60 8.70 4.15
N ILE A 214 -7.25 9.63 5.07
CA ILE A 214 -7.75 9.60 6.45
C ILE A 214 -9.28 9.60 6.49
N GLU A 215 -9.93 10.37 5.63
CA GLU A 215 -11.39 10.44 5.55
C GLU A 215 -12.00 9.10 5.14
N ALA A 216 -11.41 8.42 4.16
CA ALA A 216 -11.82 7.07 3.77
C ALA A 216 -11.63 6.07 4.92
N ARG A 217 -10.47 6.07 5.60
CA ARG A 217 -10.22 5.19 6.76
C ARG A 217 -11.23 5.45 7.89
N ARG A 218 -11.51 6.71 8.20
CA ARG A 218 -12.55 7.10 9.18
C ARG A 218 -13.94 6.58 8.79
N SER A 219 -14.32 6.74 7.53
CA SER A 219 -15.61 6.26 7.01
C SER A 219 -15.75 4.74 7.13
N ILE A 220 -14.70 3.99 6.76
CA ILE A 220 -14.64 2.52 6.88
C ILE A 220 -14.73 2.10 8.36
N ASN A 221 -13.96 2.76 9.24
CA ASN A 221 -13.97 2.46 10.67
C ASN A 221 -15.34 2.70 11.31
N LEU A 222 -16.01 3.82 10.98
CA LEU A 222 -17.37 4.08 11.46
C LEU A 222 -18.37 3.04 10.92
N ALA A 223 -18.19 2.54 9.71
CA ALA A 223 -19.01 1.47 9.16
C ALA A 223 -18.77 0.12 9.85
N ALA A 224 -17.53 -0.22 10.19
CA ALA A 224 -17.21 -1.40 10.96
C ALA A 224 -17.85 -1.34 12.36
N ILE A 225 -17.73 -0.20 13.05
CA ILE A 225 -18.36 0.04 14.36
C ILE A 225 -19.90 -0.02 14.25
N GLY A 226 -20.47 0.64 13.25
CA GLY A 226 -21.92 0.60 12.99
C GLY A 226 -22.43 -0.80 12.71
N CYS A 227 -21.66 -1.61 11.98
CA CYS A 227 -21.95 -3.03 11.76
C CYS A 227 -21.94 -3.82 13.07
N ALA A 228 -20.90 -3.66 13.88
CA ALA A 228 -20.84 -4.27 15.21
C ALA A 228 -22.05 -3.91 16.08
N GLU A 229 -22.48 -2.64 16.08
CA GLU A 229 -23.70 -2.22 16.79
C GLU A 229 -24.97 -2.92 16.26
N VAL A 230 -25.13 -3.05 14.94
CA VAL A 230 -26.27 -3.74 14.32
C VAL A 230 -26.30 -5.22 14.71
N LEU A 231 -25.14 -5.90 14.71
CA LEU A 231 -25.04 -7.30 15.13
C LEU A 231 -25.41 -7.46 16.60
N CYS A 232 -24.96 -6.56 17.48
CA CYS A 232 -25.36 -6.56 18.89
C CYS A 232 -26.86 -6.30 19.06
N GLN A 233 -27.47 -5.43 18.26
CA GLN A 233 -28.92 -5.17 18.30
C GLN A 233 -29.74 -6.41 17.95
N ARG A 234 -29.26 -7.22 16.99
CA ARG A 234 -29.93 -8.47 16.59
C ARG A 234 -29.92 -9.54 17.69
N LEU A 235 -28.95 -9.45 18.59
CA LEU A 235 -28.83 -10.32 19.76
C LEU A 235 -29.33 -9.63 21.04
N ALA A 236 -29.92 -8.44 20.95
CA ALA A 236 -30.43 -7.71 22.10
C ALA A 236 -31.52 -8.53 22.81
N GLY A 237 -31.54 -8.45 24.14
CA GLY A 237 -32.43 -9.27 24.98
C GLY A 237 -31.94 -10.69 25.24
N THR A 238 -30.76 -11.07 24.71
CA THR A 238 -30.10 -12.35 25.03
C THR A 238 -28.77 -12.11 25.75
N PRO A 239 -28.29 -13.08 26.58
CA PRO A 239 -26.97 -12.99 27.20
C PRO A 239 -25.82 -13.34 26.23
N LEU A 240 -26.12 -13.64 24.96
CA LEU A 240 -25.19 -14.29 24.03
C LEU A 240 -23.93 -13.47 23.74
N VAL A 241 -24.03 -12.14 23.59
CA VAL A 241 -22.87 -11.28 23.32
C VAL A 241 -21.89 -11.29 24.49
N ALA A 242 -22.40 -11.16 25.72
CA ALA A 242 -21.58 -11.18 26.93
C ALA A 242 -20.94 -12.56 27.15
N LEU A 243 -21.71 -13.63 26.98
CA LEU A 243 -21.22 -15.01 27.10
C LEU A 243 -20.19 -15.35 26.01
N ALA A 244 -20.40 -14.91 24.77
CA ALA A 244 -19.48 -15.11 23.67
C ALA A 244 -18.15 -14.38 23.89
N ARG A 245 -18.21 -13.14 24.39
CA ARG A 245 -17.01 -12.39 24.78
C ARG A 245 -16.23 -13.13 25.87
N ALA A 246 -16.90 -13.52 26.95
CA ALA A 246 -16.28 -14.24 28.05
C ALA A 246 -15.63 -15.55 27.56
N ALA A 247 -16.31 -16.31 26.70
CA ALA A 247 -15.78 -17.54 26.11
C ALA A 247 -14.53 -17.32 25.25
N VAL A 248 -14.44 -16.18 24.54
CA VAL A 248 -13.26 -15.84 23.72
C VAL A 248 -12.08 -15.34 24.57
N SER A 249 -12.37 -14.65 25.69
CA SER A 249 -11.36 -14.22 26.65
C SER A 249 -10.72 -15.39 27.43
N CYS A 250 -11.42 -16.52 27.55
CA CYS A 250 -10.89 -17.73 28.15
C CYS A 250 -10.05 -18.55 27.16
N ARG A 251 -8.89 -19.05 27.64
CA ARG A 251 -8.03 -19.96 26.88
C ARG A 251 -8.53 -21.40 26.91
N GLU A 252 -9.06 -21.81 28.06
CA GLU A 252 -9.55 -23.16 28.32
C GLU A 252 -11.07 -23.16 28.48
N VAL A 253 -11.64 -24.34 28.33
CA VAL A 253 -13.08 -24.52 28.40
C VAL A 253 -13.54 -24.45 29.86
N THR A 254 -14.66 -23.79 30.10
CA THR A 254 -15.23 -23.62 31.45
C THR A 254 -16.48 -24.47 31.63
N ASP A 255 -16.73 -24.90 32.87
CA ASP A 255 -17.94 -25.65 33.25
C ASP A 255 -19.04 -24.72 33.80
N ALA A 256 -18.92 -23.41 33.60
CA ALA A 256 -19.78 -22.39 34.20
C ALA A 256 -21.12 -22.15 33.47
N TYR A 257 -21.54 -23.08 32.60
CA TYR A 257 -22.73 -22.92 31.75
C TYR A 257 -24.00 -23.57 32.32
N GLY A 258 -23.88 -24.21 33.48
CA GLY A 258 -25.01 -24.80 34.20
C GLY A 258 -25.19 -26.29 33.92
N ASP A 259 -26.37 -26.80 34.25
CA ASP A 259 -26.73 -28.20 34.03
C ASP A 259 -26.97 -28.53 32.55
N ARG A 260 -27.27 -29.80 32.26
CA ARG A 260 -27.55 -30.26 30.89
C ARG A 260 -28.70 -29.50 30.23
N ALA A 261 -29.80 -29.26 30.95
CA ALA A 261 -30.98 -28.59 30.39
C ALA A 261 -30.70 -27.11 30.11
N GLU A 262 -29.92 -26.45 30.97
CA GLU A 262 -29.38 -25.11 30.76
C GLU A 262 -28.47 -25.04 29.54
N CYS A 263 -27.55 -25.98 29.40
CA CYS A 263 -26.67 -26.07 28.23
C CYS A 263 -27.46 -26.28 26.93
N GLU A 264 -28.44 -27.19 26.92
CA GLU A 264 -29.30 -27.43 25.73
C GLU A 264 -30.10 -26.17 25.34
N ARG A 265 -30.65 -25.44 26.31
CA ARG A 265 -31.31 -24.14 26.05
C ARG A 265 -30.34 -23.10 25.50
N LEU A 266 -29.12 -23.02 26.03
CA LEU A 266 -28.10 -22.11 25.53
C LEU A 266 -27.69 -22.48 24.10
N MET A 267 -27.48 -23.75 23.78
CA MET A 267 -27.16 -24.20 22.42
C MET A 267 -28.27 -23.82 21.43
N ALA A 268 -29.55 -24.02 21.80
CA ALA A 268 -30.67 -23.59 20.97
C ALA A 268 -30.70 -22.06 20.77
N ALA A 269 -30.44 -21.29 21.82
CA ALA A 269 -30.35 -19.82 21.73
C ALA A 269 -29.17 -19.38 20.84
N ILE A 270 -28.01 -20.04 20.93
CA ILE A 270 -26.84 -19.75 20.10
C ILE A 270 -27.16 -20.03 18.63
N ALA A 271 -27.78 -21.17 18.31
CA ALA A 271 -28.18 -21.50 16.95
C ALA A 271 -29.14 -20.45 16.37
N ALA A 272 -30.14 -20.02 17.15
CA ALA A 272 -31.04 -18.93 16.76
C ALA A 272 -30.28 -17.60 16.57
N GLY A 273 -29.31 -17.31 17.44
CA GLY A 273 -28.45 -16.14 17.33
C GLY A 273 -27.58 -16.15 16.07
N GLN A 274 -27.01 -17.30 15.70
CA GLN A 274 -26.23 -17.46 14.47
C GLN A 274 -27.09 -17.15 13.24
N LEU A 275 -28.31 -17.69 13.17
CA LEU A 275 -29.29 -17.39 12.12
C LEU A 275 -29.69 -15.90 12.08
N ALA A 276 -29.74 -15.24 13.24
CA ALA A 276 -30.03 -13.81 13.31
C ALA A 276 -28.90 -12.94 12.73
N LEU A 277 -27.64 -13.39 12.88
CA LEU A 277 -26.46 -12.70 12.34
C LEU A 277 -26.27 -12.90 10.83
N GLU A 278 -26.93 -13.88 10.21
CA GLU A 278 -26.79 -14.13 8.77
C GLU A 278 -27.10 -12.87 7.92
N PRO A 279 -26.36 -12.68 6.82
CA PRO A 279 -26.52 -11.51 5.97
C PRO A 279 -27.92 -11.47 5.36
N ARG A 280 -28.64 -10.37 5.63
CA ARG A 280 -29.96 -10.07 5.07
C ARG A 280 -29.87 -8.85 4.15
N PRO A 281 -30.76 -8.72 3.15
CA PRO A 281 -30.74 -7.59 2.23
C PRO A 281 -30.91 -6.23 2.91
N GLN A 282 -31.49 -6.16 4.12
CA GLN A 282 -31.63 -4.89 4.86
C GLN A 282 -30.36 -4.45 5.62
N VAL A 283 -29.40 -5.35 5.85
CA VAL A 283 -28.18 -5.06 6.66
C VAL A 283 -27.42 -3.82 6.16
N PRO A 284 -27.15 -3.65 4.86
CA PRO A 284 -26.38 -2.50 4.40
C PRO A 284 -27.04 -1.15 4.71
N GLY A 285 -28.38 -1.08 4.66
CA GLY A 285 -29.14 0.12 5.00
C GLY A 285 -29.09 0.43 6.50
N GLU A 286 -29.20 -0.58 7.35
CA GLU A 286 -29.08 -0.46 8.81
C GLU A 286 -27.68 0.03 9.20
N VAL A 287 -26.64 -0.60 8.64
CA VAL A 287 -25.24 -0.22 8.86
C VAL A 287 -25.03 1.23 8.44
N ARG A 288 -25.44 1.62 7.24
CA ARG A 288 -25.29 3.00 6.75
C ARG A 288 -25.95 4.02 7.69
N LYS A 289 -27.19 3.75 8.12
CA LYS A 289 -27.92 4.60 9.07
C LYS A 289 -27.16 4.74 10.39
N ARG A 290 -26.59 3.64 10.92
CA ARG A 290 -25.78 3.68 12.14
C ARG A 290 -24.47 4.43 11.93
N SER A 291 -23.76 4.21 10.82
CA SER A 291 -22.54 4.95 10.48
C SER A 291 -22.76 6.46 10.38
N ASP A 292 -23.86 6.89 9.76
CA ASP A 292 -24.19 8.31 9.64
C ASP A 292 -24.49 8.93 11.01
N GLN A 293 -25.15 8.19 11.91
CA GLN A 293 -25.34 8.63 13.30
C GLN A 293 -24.02 8.72 14.06
N LEU A 294 -23.16 7.71 13.95
CA LEU A 294 -21.84 7.70 14.58
C LEU A 294 -20.98 8.87 14.10
N ARG A 295 -21.07 9.24 12.82
CA ARG A 295 -20.35 10.39 12.25
C ARG A 295 -20.67 11.70 12.97
N THR A 296 -21.88 11.87 13.51
CA THR A 296 -22.27 13.12 14.21
C THR A 296 -21.65 13.27 15.60
N VAL A 297 -21.27 12.15 16.24
CA VAL A 297 -20.77 12.13 17.63
C VAL A 297 -19.28 11.77 17.73
N ALA A 298 -18.74 11.10 16.72
CA ALA A 298 -17.36 10.61 16.72
C ALA A 298 -16.34 11.74 16.87
N ARG A 299 -15.43 11.59 17.85
CA ARG A 299 -14.28 12.50 18.05
C ARG A 299 -12.97 11.72 17.95
N TYR A 300 -11.99 12.33 17.29
CA TYR A 300 -10.67 11.77 17.06
C TYR A 300 -9.64 12.47 17.95
N ARG A 301 -8.59 11.77 18.35
CA ARG A 301 -7.53 12.33 19.20
C ARG A 301 -6.68 13.36 18.42
N SER A 302 -6.47 13.13 17.14
CA SER A 302 -5.75 14.03 16.23
C SER A 302 -6.34 14.02 14.82
N GLN A 303 -5.82 14.89 13.94
CA GLN A 303 -6.22 14.91 12.53
C GLN A 303 -5.70 13.70 11.75
N GLU A 304 -4.66 13.02 12.23
CA GLU A 304 -4.06 11.84 11.60
C GLU A 304 -4.69 10.52 12.08
N ASP A 305 -5.52 10.56 13.13
CA ASP A 305 -6.17 9.37 13.64
C ASP A 305 -7.41 9.00 12.81
N ALA A 306 -7.46 7.74 12.38
CA ALA A 306 -8.63 7.17 11.71
C ALA A 306 -9.62 6.49 12.66
N VAL A 307 -9.20 6.15 13.89
CA VAL A 307 -10.02 5.48 14.90
C VAL A 307 -10.62 6.51 15.87
N PRO A 308 -11.95 6.56 16.07
CA PRO A 308 -12.55 7.48 17.02
C PRO A 308 -12.27 7.07 18.46
N THR A 309 -12.35 8.02 19.38
CA THR A 309 -12.23 7.75 20.82
C THR A 309 -13.49 7.07 21.36
N ALA A 310 -13.34 5.99 22.12
CA ALA A 310 -14.48 5.23 22.65
C ALA A 310 -15.44 6.09 23.49
N ALA A 311 -14.90 7.03 24.28
CA ALA A 311 -15.69 7.97 25.08
C ALA A 311 -16.60 8.90 24.25
N SER A 312 -16.24 9.19 22.99
CA SER A 312 -17.09 10.00 22.10
C SER A 312 -18.31 9.24 21.60
N LEU A 313 -18.29 7.91 21.66
CA LEU A 313 -19.40 7.06 21.26
C LEU A 313 -20.32 6.71 22.45
N ASP A 314 -19.85 6.92 23.69
CA ASP A 314 -20.61 6.70 24.93
C ASP A 314 -21.74 7.71 25.16
N SER A 315 -21.68 8.89 24.55
CA SER A 315 -22.67 9.97 24.75
C SER A 315 -24.06 9.66 24.20
N ARG A 316 -24.27 8.44 23.69
CA ARG A 316 -25.53 7.93 23.15
C ARG A 316 -26.42 7.25 24.21
N LYS A 317 -26.08 7.36 25.49
CA LYS A 317 -26.81 6.74 26.62
C LYS A 317 -28.26 7.22 26.79
N ASP A 318 -28.68 8.30 26.14
CA ASP A 318 -30.04 8.79 26.24
C ASP A 318 -30.96 8.17 25.18
N GLY A 319 -31.62 7.07 25.57
CA GLY A 319 -32.90 6.66 25.00
C GLY A 319 -32.85 5.53 23.97
N ALA A 320 -33.25 4.32 24.42
CA ALA A 320 -33.95 3.29 23.64
C ALA A 320 -33.19 2.16 22.91
N THR A 321 -31.85 2.04 22.93
CA THR A 321 -31.21 0.89 22.24
C THR A 321 -30.46 -0.15 23.07
N GLY A 322 -30.06 0.10 24.33
CA GLY A 322 -29.44 -0.94 25.18
C GLY A 322 -28.21 -1.64 24.60
N VAL A 323 -27.57 -1.08 23.57
CA VAL A 323 -26.38 -1.63 22.91
C VAL A 323 -25.15 -1.16 23.68
N PRO A 324 -24.25 -2.07 24.08
CA PRO A 324 -23.01 -1.69 24.77
C PRO A 324 -22.12 -0.84 23.87
N ASN A 325 -21.17 -0.11 24.46
CA ASN A 325 -20.14 0.58 23.69
C ASN A 325 -19.21 -0.46 23.05
N VAL A 326 -19.54 -0.83 21.81
CA VAL A 326 -18.86 -1.90 21.09
C VAL A 326 -17.37 -1.64 20.90
N LEU A 327 -16.96 -0.37 20.83
CA LEU A 327 -15.56 0.02 20.67
C LEU A 327 -14.79 -0.05 22.01
N ALA A 328 -15.40 0.42 23.11
CA ALA A 328 -14.78 0.33 24.43
C ALA A 328 -14.56 -1.13 24.87
N GLU A 329 -15.50 -2.01 24.50
CA GLU A 329 -15.51 -3.40 24.90
C GLU A 329 -14.84 -4.34 23.89
N ASP A 330 -14.17 -3.80 22.86
CA ASP A 330 -13.54 -4.54 21.74
C ASP A 330 -14.46 -5.64 21.16
N THR A 331 -15.72 -5.29 20.95
CA THR A 331 -16.74 -6.26 20.57
C THR A 331 -16.47 -6.76 19.16
N TRP A 332 -16.46 -8.08 18.98
CA TRP A 332 -16.08 -8.76 17.74
C TRP A 332 -14.63 -8.51 17.30
N ASP A 333 -13.72 -8.23 18.25
CA ASP A 333 -12.31 -7.90 18.02
C ASP A 333 -12.10 -6.68 17.10
N LEU A 334 -12.94 -5.64 17.26
CA LEU A 334 -12.91 -4.43 16.44
C LEU A 334 -11.50 -3.83 16.29
N PHE A 335 -10.66 -3.82 17.32
CA PHE A 335 -9.30 -3.26 17.21
C PHE A 335 -8.42 -3.99 16.19
N ARG A 336 -8.73 -5.25 15.85
CA ARG A 336 -8.03 -5.99 14.78
C ARG A 336 -8.57 -5.70 13.39
N VAL A 337 -9.77 -5.14 13.29
CA VAL A 337 -10.46 -4.85 12.02
C VAL A 337 -10.28 -3.41 11.59
N LEU A 338 -10.19 -2.48 12.54
CA LEU A 338 -10.09 -1.06 12.26
C LEU A 338 -8.76 -0.69 11.59
N LEU A 339 -8.85 0.23 10.64
CA LEU A 339 -7.72 0.77 9.90
C LEU A 339 -7.07 1.92 10.70
N SER A 340 -5.76 1.82 10.93
CA SER A 340 -4.92 2.88 11.50
C SER A 340 -4.59 3.97 10.47
#